data_AF-A0A529VI54-F1
#
_entry.id   AF-A0A529VI54-F1
#
_cell.length_a   1.000
_cell.length_b   1.000
_cell.length_c   1.000
_cell.angle_alpha   90.00
_cell.angle_beta   90.00
_cell.angle_gamma   90.00
#
_symmetry.space_group_name_H-M   'P 1'
#
loop_
_entity.id
_entity.type
_entity.pdbx_description
1 polymer ?
#
loop_
_entity_poly.entity_id
_entity_poly.type
_entity_poly.pdbx_seq_one_letter_code
_entity_poly.pdbx_strand_id
1 'polypeptide(L)'
;MTDGKHSGSLSAAYAAKRPDEVAAIYDRWSETYDADMSAAGYRHPTICLALLARHLPRGAEPLLDAGAGTGLIGEWLAITGYPRVEALDISQGMLDKAGAKGVYTALHRLAMGDTLPFADGAYAGIISAGVFTSGHVGVEGLDELIRIWGEGDAGARHPRRLGAGLRA
;
A
#
# COMPACT_ATOMS: atom_id res chain seq x y z
N MET A 1 15.61 5.65 -28.86
CA MET A 1 14.21 5.97 -29.18
C MET A 1 13.35 5.46 -28.03
N THR A 2 13.17 6.26 -26.99
CA THR A 2 12.34 5.93 -25.82
C THR A 2 11.57 7.20 -25.52
N ASP A 3 10.54 7.47 -26.30
CA ASP A 3 9.76 8.69 -26.16
C ASP A 3 8.29 8.40 -26.43
N GLY A 4 7.43 8.71 -25.46
CA GLY A 4 5.99 8.89 -25.67
C GLY A 4 5.01 8.02 -24.86
N LYS A 5 5.37 6.80 -24.41
CA LYS A 5 4.39 5.94 -23.70
C LYS A 5 4.28 6.24 -22.20
N HIS A 6 5.40 6.49 -21.52
CA HIS A 6 5.41 6.69 -20.06
C HIS A 6 4.58 7.90 -19.59
N SER A 7 4.60 8.99 -20.36
CA SER A 7 3.80 10.17 -20.05
C SER A 7 2.30 9.94 -20.32
N GLY A 8 1.95 9.11 -21.31
CA GLY A 8 0.57 8.90 -21.73
C GLY A 8 -0.28 8.17 -20.69
N SER A 9 0.16 7.00 -20.22
CA SER A 9 -0.61 6.18 -19.27
C SER A 9 -0.75 6.87 -17.91
N LEU A 10 0.32 7.48 -17.39
CA LEU A 10 0.29 8.19 -16.11
C LEU A 10 -0.58 9.45 -16.17
N SER A 11 -0.47 10.24 -17.25
CA SER A 11 -1.32 11.42 -17.43
C SER A 11 -2.79 11.03 -17.58
N ALA A 12 -3.08 9.93 -18.28
CA ALA A 12 -4.44 9.41 -18.43
C ALA A 12 -5.01 8.98 -17.07
N ALA A 13 -4.23 8.29 -16.24
CA ALA A 13 -4.64 7.91 -14.90
C ALA A 13 -5.00 9.14 -14.04
N TYR A 14 -4.18 10.19 -14.05
CA TYR A 14 -4.46 11.42 -13.30
C TYR A 14 -5.62 12.26 -13.85
N ALA A 15 -5.98 12.08 -15.12
CA ALA A 15 -7.09 12.80 -15.74
C ALA A 15 -8.45 12.10 -15.58
N ALA A 16 -8.44 10.80 -15.24
CA ALA A 16 -9.65 10.02 -15.02
C ALA A 16 -10.43 10.55 -13.80
N LYS A 17 -11.76 10.47 -13.86
CA LYS A 17 -12.63 11.04 -12.81
C LYS A 17 -13.45 10.00 -12.08
N ARG A 18 -13.52 8.78 -12.62
CA ARG A 18 -14.32 7.71 -12.05
C ARG A 18 -13.44 6.50 -11.68
N PRO A 19 -13.73 5.81 -10.57
CA PRO A 19 -12.95 4.66 -10.13
C PRO A 19 -12.84 3.54 -11.19
N ASP A 20 -13.89 3.31 -11.98
CA ASP A 20 -13.89 2.30 -13.04
C ASP A 20 -12.98 2.66 -14.23
N GLU A 21 -12.87 3.95 -14.57
CA GLU A 21 -11.95 4.43 -15.59
C GLU A 21 -10.49 4.27 -15.14
N VAL A 22 -10.22 4.64 -13.88
CA VAL A 22 -8.89 4.47 -13.25
C VAL A 22 -8.49 3.00 -13.26
N ALA A 23 -9.38 2.11 -12.81
CA ALA A 23 -9.13 0.66 -12.80
C ALA A 23 -8.78 0.14 -14.20
N ALA A 24 -9.55 0.52 -15.22
CA ALA A 24 -9.32 0.07 -16.59
C ALA A 24 -7.99 0.57 -17.18
N ILE A 25 -7.53 1.77 -16.79
CA ILE A 25 -6.22 2.30 -17.21
C ILE A 25 -5.10 1.46 -16.58
N TYR A 26 -5.17 1.22 -15.27
CA TYR A 26 -4.16 0.40 -14.59
C TYR A 26 -4.17 -1.06 -15.03
N ASP A 27 -5.33 -1.64 -15.33
CA ASP A 27 -5.42 -3.00 -15.89
C ASP A 27 -4.57 -3.12 -17.17
N ARG A 28 -4.70 -2.14 -18.09
CA ARG A 28 -3.93 -2.10 -19.34
C ARG A 28 -2.45 -1.81 -19.13
N TRP A 29 -2.11 -1.05 -18.10
CA TRP A 29 -0.73 -0.64 -17.83
C TRP A 29 0.06 -1.67 -17.01
N SER A 30 -0.63 -2.59 -16.32
CA SER A 30 -0.06 -3.57 -15.39
C SER A 30 1.16 -4.34 -15.93
N GLU A 31 1.19 -4.70 -17.21
CA GLU A 31 2.30 -5.46 -17.81
C GLU A 31 3.63 -4.71 -17.88
N THR A 32 3.57 -3.38 -18.02
CA THR A 32 4.75 -2.53 -18.26
C THR A 32 5.00 -1.53 -17.12
N TYR A 33 4.07 -1.45 -16.17
CA TYR A 33 4.07 -0.48 -15.08
C TYR A 33 5.41 -0.37 -14.34
N ASP A 34 5.95 -1.49 -13.84
CA ASP A 34 7.18 -1.47 -13.03
C ASP A 34 8.38 -0.95 -13.81
N ALA A 35 8.52 -1.36 -15.07
CA ALA A 35 9.60 -0.92 -15.95
C ALA A 35 9.48 0.58 -16.26
N ASP A 36 8.25 1.02 -16.59
CA ASP A 36 7.93 2.40 -16.90
C ASP A 36 8.20 3.33 -15.70
N MET A 37 7.72 2.96 -14.51
CA MET A 37 7.88 3.74 -13.28
C MET A 37 9.34 3.75 -12.82
N SER A 38 10.05 2.63 -12.97
CA SER A 38 11.49 2.56 -12.66
C SER A 38 12.30 3.51 -13.55
N ALA A 39 12.00 3.54 -14.85
CA ALA A 39 12.62 4.44 -15.82
C ALA A 39 12.30 5.92 -15.53
N ALA A 40 11.10 6.21 -15.03
CA ALA A 40 10.70 7.53 -14.56
C ALA A 40 11.32 7.94 -13.20
N GLY A 41 12.15 7.08 -12.60
CA GLY A 41 12.82 7.37 -11.33
C GLY A 41 11.90 7.24 -10.11
N TYR A 42 10.82 6.46 -10.20
CA TYR A 42 9.93 6.22 -9.07
C TYR A 42 10.68 5.48 -7.95
N ARG A 43 10.81 6.15 -6.78
CA ARG A 43 11.49 5.62 -5.58
C ARG A 43 10.59 5.63 -4.34
N HIS A 44 9.33 6.05 -4.47
CA HIS A 44 8.40 6.13 -3.34
C HIS A 44 8.24 4.80 -2.59
N PRO A 45 8.14 3.62 -3.24
CA PRO A 45 8.00 2.36 -2.53
C PRO A 45 9.12 2.07 -1.53
N THR A 46 10.38 2.33 -1.90
CA THR A 46 11.52 2.09 -1.02
C THR A 46 11.60 3.10 0.13
N ILE A 47 11.20 4.36 -0.13
CA ILE A 47 11.12 5.39 0.91
C ILE A 47 10.01 5.05 1.92
N CYS A 48 8.81 4.70 1.45
CA CYS A 48 7.69 4.30 2.29
C CYS A 48 8.03 3.08 3.15
N LEU A 49 8.67 2.07 2.57
CA LEU A 49 9.14 0.90 3.31
C LEU A 49 10.15 1.28 4.40
N ALA A 50 11.12 2.13 4.10
CA ALA A 50 12.12 2.56 5.08
C ALA A 50 11.49 3.31 6.26
N LEU A 51 10.48 4.15 6.00
CA LEU A 51 9.71 4.83 7.04
C LEU A 51 8.88 3.84 7.87
N LEU A 52 8.18 2.90 7.21
CA LEU A 52 7.44 1.85 7.92
C LEU A 52 8.38 1.05 8.83
N ALA A 53 9.51 0.56 8.30
CA ALA A 53 10.47 -0.24 9.06
C ALA A 53 11.14 0.51 10.23
N ARG A 54 11.18 1.83 10.16
CA ARG A 54 11.68 2.68 11.25
C ARG A 54 10.69 2.78 12.42
N HIS A 55 9.40 2.72 12.14
CA HIS A 55 8.34 3.03 13.12
C HIS A 55 7.53 1.80 13.56
N LEU A 56 7.43 0.79 12.71
CA LEU A 56 6.70 -0.44 12.97
C LEU A 56 7.68 -1.58 13.29
N PRO A 57 7.57 -2.24 14.45
CA PRO A 57 8.43 -3.37 14.81
C PRO A 57 8.35 -4.48 13.77
N ARG A 58 9.48 -5.15 13.52
CA ARG A 58 9.49 -6.39 12.73
C ARG A 58 8.57 -7.43 13.38
N GLY A 59 7.87 -8.21 12.56
CA GLY A 59 6.88 -9.18 13.02
C GLY A 59 5.52 -8.58 13.39
N ALA A 60 5.31 -7.27 13.23
CA ALA A 60 3.96 -6.71 13.25
C ALA A 60 3.11 -7.37 12.15
N GLU A 61 1.87 -7.73 12.49
CA GLU A 61 0.91 -8.38 11.60
C GLU A 61 -0.54 -8.23 12.12
N PRO A 62 -1.55 -8.31 11.24
CA PRO A 62 -1.43 -8.28 9.79
C PRO A 62 -1.14 -6.86 9.29
N LEU A 63 -0.48 -6.75 8.12
CA LEU A 63 -0.28 -5.48 7.41
C LEU A 63 -1.20 -5.40 6.17
N LEU A 64 -1.56 -4.17 5.80
CA LEU A 64 -2.24 -3.86 4.54
C LEU A 64 -1.32 -3.06 3.61
N ASP A 65 -1.13 -3.54 2.39
CA ASP A 65 -0.57 -2.77 1.26
C ASP A 65 -1.73 -2.17 0.47
N ALA A 66 -2.06 -0.91 0.79
CA ALA A 66 -3.21 -0.19 0.27
C ALA A 66 -2.84 0.56 -1.02
N GLY A 67 -3.40 0.09 -2.14
CA GLY A 67 -2.95 0.42 -3.49
C GLY A 67 -1.68 -0.33 -3.86
N ALA A 68 -1.70 -1.65 -3.68
CA ALA A 68 -0.54 -2.52 -3.86
C ALA A 68 0.03 -2.51 -5.29
N GLY A 69 -0.78 -2.15 -6.28
CA GLY A 69 -0.42 -2.20 -7.69
C GLY A 69 0.05 -3.59 -8.09
N THR A 70 1.17 -3.68 -8.79
CA THR A 70 1.83 -4.92 -9.19
C THR A 70 2.43 -5.70 -8.02
N GLY A 71 2.41 -5.16 -6.80
CA GLY A 71 2.88 -5.83 -5.59
C GLY A 71 4.37 -5.64 -5.27
N LEU A 72 4.98 -4.56 -5.77
CA LEU A 72 6.41 -4.27 -5.55
C LEU A 72 6.76 -4.19 -4.05
N ILE A 73 5.91 -3.56 -3.23
CA ILE A 73 6.17 -3.38 -1.80
C ILE A 73 6.06 -4.71 -1.03
N GLY A 74 5.12 -5.58 -1.40
CA GLY A 74 4.89 -6.86 -0.74
C GLY A 74 6.12 -7.76 -0.69
N GLU A 75 6.90 -7.84 -1.78
CA GLU A 75 8.15 -8.60 -1.80
C GLU A 75 9.15 -8.10 -0.77
N TRP A 76 9.29 -6.78 -0.65
CA TRP A 76 10.20 -6.18 0.30
C TRP A 76 9.70 -6.31 1.74
N LEU A 77 8.39 -6.21 1.99
CA LEU A 77 7.82 -6.46 3.31
C LEU A 77 8.13 -7.88 3.79
N ALA A 78 7.94 -8.89 2.93
CA ALA A 78 8.29 -10.27 3.24
C ALA A 78 9.77 -10.42 3.60
N ILE A 79 10.67 -9.85 2.77
CA ILE A 79 12.13 -9.88 3.00
C ILE A 79 12.54 -9.16 4.30
N THR A 80 11.88 -8.05 4.63
CA THR A 80 12.24 -7.20 5.78
C THR A 80 11.63 -7.67 7.11
N GLY A 81 10.80 -8.71 7.09
CA GLY A 81 10.30 -9.39 8.30
C GLY A 81 8.87 -9.02 8.68
N TYR A 82 8.00 -8.78 7.70
CA TYR A 82 6.55 -8.63 7.88
C TYR A 82 5.85 -9.84 7.24
N PRO A 83 5.50 -10.87 8.02
CA PRO A 83 5.18 -12.20 7.49
C PRO A 83 3.76 -12.35 6.95
N ARG A 84 2.83 -11.46 7.34
CA ARG A 84 1.42 -11.52 6.94
C ARG A 84 0.97 -10.17 6.41
N VAL A 85 0.93 -10.08 5.08
CA VAL A 85 0.53 -8.87 4.34
C VAL A 85 -0.68 -9.22 3.47
N GLU A 86 -1.65 -8.32 3.41
CA GLU A 86 -2.78 -8.36 2.49
C GLU A 86 -2.65 -7.21 1.48
N ALA A 87 -3.06 -7.42 0.23
CA ALA A 87 -3.05 -6.40 -0.80
C ALA A 87 -4.46 -5.86 -1.04
N LEU A 88 -4.58 -4.55 -1.22
CA LEU A 88 -5.80 -3.90 -1.72
C LEU A 88 -5.45 -3.10 -2.96
N ASP A 89 -6.19 -3.30 -4.05
CA ASP A 89 -6.09 -2.47 -5.24
C ASP A 89 -7.44 -2.45 -5.99
N ILE A 90 -7.70 -1.41 -6.77
CA ILE A 90 -8.92 -1.30 -7.56
C ILE A 90 -8.82 -2.09 -8.88
N SER A 91 -7.60 -2.25 -9.39
CA SER A 91 -7.29 -2.92 -10.66
C SER A 91 -7.11 -4.42 -10.46
N GLN A 92 -7.91 -5.21 -11.19
CA GLN A 92 -7.75 -6.67 -11.17
C GLN A 92 -6.43 -7.08 -11.82
N GLY A 93 -6.04 -6.44 -12.93
CA GLY A 93 -4.79 -6.75 -13.62
C GLY A 93 -3.56 -6.49 -12.74
N MET A 94 -3.60 -5.45 -11.90
CA MET A 94 -2.59 -5.20 -10.87
C MET A 94 -2.56 -6.31 -9.82
N LEU A 95 -3.73 -6.67 -9.26
CA LEU A 95 -3.83 -7.75 -8.27
C LEU A 95 -3.39 -9.11 -8.82
N ASP A 96 -3.64 -9.40 -10.09
CA ASP A 96 -3.18 -10.64 -10.73
C ASP A 96 -1.64 -10.70 -10.76
N LYS A 97 -0.97 -9.57 -11.06
CA LYS A 97 0.51 -9.47 -10.98
C LYS A 97 1.02 -9.58 -9.54
N ALA A 98 0.36 -8.91 -8.60
CA ALA A 98 0.69 -8.99 -7.18
C ALA A 98 0.54 -10.42 -6.63
N GLY A 99 -0.55 -11.10 -6.98
CA GLY A 99 -0.84 -12.48 -6.60
C GLY A 99 0.19 -13.47 -7.14
N ALA A 100 0.66 -13.27 -8.38
CA ALA A 100 1.68 -14.11 -8.99
C ALA A 100 3.03 -14.09 -8.23
N LYS A 101 3.29 -13.08 -7.39
CA LYS A 101 4.48 -13.02 -6.53
C LYS A 101 4.41 -13.97 -5.33
N GLY A 102 3.21 -14.40 -4.92
CA GLY A 102 3.01 -15.36 -3.84
C GLY A 102 3.38 -14.85 -2.44
N VAL A 103 3.48 -13.53 -2.25
CA VAL A 103 3.87 -12.88 -0.98
C VAL A 103 2.70 -12.32 -0.18
N TYR A 104 1.51 -12.21 -0.78
CA TYR A 104 0.30 -11.71 -0.14
C TYR A 104 -0.59 -12.85 0.36
N THR A 105 -1.12 -12.70 1.57
CA THR A 105 -2.03 -13.67 2.21
C THR A 105 -3.49 -13.51 1.81
N ALA A 106 -3.87 -12.33 1.31
CA ALA A 106 -5.16 -12.06 0.69
C ALA A 106 -5.02 -10.93 -0.35
N LEU A 107 -5.91 -10.92 -1.34
CA LEU A 107 -6.03 -9.89 -2.38
C LEU A 107 -7.45 -9.33 -2.37
N HIS A 108 -7.57 -8.01 -2.19
CA HIS A 108 -8.84 -7.31 -2.06
C HIS A 108 -9.04 -6.35 -3.23
N ARG A 109 -10.00 -6.66 -4.11
CA ARG A 109 -10.37 -5.74 -5.20
C ARG A 109 -11.37 -4.71 -4.70
N LEU A 110 -10.87 -3.57 -4.21
CA LEU A 110 -11.68 -2.53 -3.59
C LEU A 110 -11.18 -1.15 -4.02
N ALA A 111 -12.12 -0.20 -4.15
CA ALA A 111 -11.79 1.21 -4.29
C ALA A 111 -11.57 1.83 -2.90
N MET A 112 -10.56 2.68 -2.76
CA MET A 112 -10.40 3.53 -1.58
C MET A 112 -11.19 4.84 -1.80
N GLY A 113 -11.85 5.33 -0.75
CA GLY A 113 -12.67 6.54 -0.79
C GLY A 113 -14.05 6.38 -0.15
N ASP A 114 -14.51 5.14 -0.01
CA ASP A 114 -15.70 4.75 0.76
C ASP A 114 -15.31 3.84 1.93
N THR A 115 -16.28 3.50 2.78
CA THR A 115 -16.07 2.57 3.91
C THR A 115 -15.56 1.22 3.44
N LEU A 116 -14.41 0.81 3.97
CA LEU A 116 -13.79 -0.47 3.66
C LEU A 116 -14.41 -1.59 4.52
N PRO A 117 -14.58 -2.82 3.98
CA PRO A 117 -15.21 -3.94 4.67
C PRO A 117 -14.28 -4.62 5.69
N PHE A 118 -13.51 -3.83 6.43
CA PHE A 118 -12.62 -4.29 7.50
C PHE A 118 -13.07 -3.70 8.83
N ALA A 119 -12.84 -4.46 9.91
CA ALA A 119 -13.11 -4.00 11.26
C ALA A 119 -12.19 -2.83 11.66
N ASP A 120 -12.61 -2.04 12.65
CA ASP A 120 -11.76 -1.02 13.25
C ASP A 120 -10.50 -1.67 13.84
N GLY A 121 -9.33 -1.07 13.60
CA GLY A 121 -8.06 -1.63 14.05
C GLY A 121 -7.68 -3.00 13.49
N ALA A 122 -8.24 -3.41 12.35
CA ALA A 122 -7.95 -4.72 11.73
C ALA A 122 -6.47 -4.94 11.37
N TYR A 123 -5.70 -3.88 11.12
CA TYR A 123 -4.31 -3.95 10.66
C TYR A 123 -3.34 -3.27 11.63
N ALA A 124 -2.27 -3.99 11.99
CA ALA A 124 -1.19 -3.48 12.83
C ALA A 124 -0.32 -2.42 12.11
N GLY A 125 -0.34 -2.43 10.77
CA GLY A 125 0.34 -1.45 9.95
C GLY A 125 -0.28 -1.36 8.57
N ILE A 126 -0.26 -0.15 8.00
CA ILE A 126 -0.72 0.10 6.64
C ILE A 126 0.39 0.84 5.90
N ILE A 127 0.67 0.40 4.68
CA ILE A 127 1.55 1.10 3.74
C ILE A 127 0.76 1.46 2.50
N SER A 128 0.98 2.66 1.97
CA SER A 128 0.35 3.14 0.75
C SER A 128 1.31 4.06 0.02
N ALA A 129 1.62 3.76 -1.23
CA ALA A 129 2.62 4.50 -2.01
C ALA A 129 2.11 4.77 -3.43
N GLY A 130 1.94 6.06 -3.77
CA GLY A 130 1.49 6.48 -5.10
C GLY A 130 -0.03 6.46 -5.31
N VAL A 131 -0.80 6.32 -4.23
CA VAL A 131 -2.28 6.22 -4.28
C VAL A 131 -2.96 7.58 -4.16
N PHE A 132 -2.61 8.34 -3.13
CA PHE A 132 -3.21 9.65 -2.81
C PHE A 132 -2.65 10.73 -3.75
N THR A 133 -3.11 10.68 -5.00
CA THR A 133 -2.71 11.56 -6.09
C THR A 133 -3.94 12.17 -6.75
N SER A 134 -3.74 13.24 -7.52
CA SER A 134 -4.83 13.92 -8.23
C SER A 134 -5.67 12.94 -9.06
N GLY A 135 -6.99 12.97 -8.90
CA GLY A 135 -7.96 12.16 -9.65
C GLY A 135 -8.19 10.72 -9.14
N HIS A 136 -7.50 10.28 -8.08
CA HIS A 136 -7.55 8.90 -7.59
C HIS A 136 -8.42 8.73 -6.34
N VAL A 137 -7.86 9.06 -5.18
CA VAL A 137 -8.48 8.89 -3.87
C VAL A 137 -8.41 10.24 -3.17
N GLY A 138 -9.58 10.74 -2.73
CA GLY A 138 -9.68 11.97 -1.95
C GLY A 138 -9.06 11.81 -0.56
N VAL A 139 -8.93 12.93 0.17
CA VAL A 139 -8.39 12.91 1.55
C VAL A 139 -9.28 12.09 2.49
N GLU A 140 -10.55 11.92 2.14
CA GLU A 140 -11.54 11.12 2.84
C GLU A 140 -11.14 9.64 2.93
N GLY A 141 -10.36 9.14 1.95
CA GLY A 141 -9.82 7.78 2.01
C GLY A 141 -8.81 7.57 3.15
N LEU A 142 -8.19 8.63 3.68
CA LEU A 142 -7.29 8.53 4.83
C LEU A 142 -8.05 8.19 6.11
N ASP A 143 -9.27 8.71 6.29
CA ASP A 143 -10.07 8.44 7.48
C ASP A 143 -10.36 6.95 7.63
N GLU A 144 -10.64 6.26 6.52
CA GLU A 144 -10.84 4.82 6.50
C GLU A 144 -9.57 4.03 6.75
N LEU A 145 -8.42 4.44 6.20
CA LEU A 145 -7.14 3.82 6.54
C LEU A 145 -6.79 4.02 8.02
N ILE A 146 -7.10 5.17 8.60
CA ILE A 146 -6.90 5.43 10.03
C ILE A 146 -7.85 4.58 10.87
N ARG A 147 -9.12 4.42 10.46
CA ARG A 147 -10.12 3.60 11.19
C ARG A 147 -9.69 2.13 11.29
N ILE A 148 -9.22 1.56 10.18
CA ILE A 148 -8.81 0.14 10.13
C ILE A 148 -7.38 -0.07 10.63
N TRP A 149 -6.62 1.01 10.84
CA TRP A 149 -5.32 0.98 11.50
C TRP A 149 -5.49 1.00 13.01
N GLY A 150 -4.79 0.10 13.70
CA GLY A 150 -4.75 0.10 15.16
C GLY A 150 -3.64 -0.79 15.66
N GLU A 151 -3.47 -0.83 16.98
CA GLU A 151 -2.88 -2.01 17.60
C GLU A 151 -3.87 -3.13 17.26
N GLY A 152 -3.64 -3.84 16.14
CA GLY A 152 -4.37 -5.07 15.86
C GLY A 152 -4.34 -5.97 17.08
N ASP A 153 -5.11 -7.04 17.13
CA ASP A 153 -5.20 -7.99 18.25
C ASP A 153 -3.85 -8.62 18.73
N ALA A 154 -2.70 -8.09 18.30
CA ALA A 154 -1.44 -8.10 19.01
C ALA A 154 -1.59 -7.62 20.47
N GLY A 155 -1.81 -8.57 21.36
CA GLY A 155 -1.41 -8.54 22.77
C GLY A 155 0.10 -8.32 23.01
N ALA A 156 0.77 -7.47 22.24
CA ALA A 156 2.12 -7.03 22.47
C ALA A 156 2.10 -5.81 23.39
N ARG A 157 1.98 -6.12 24.69
CA ARG A 157 2.31 -5.23 25.81
C ARG A 157 3.44 -4.28 25.42
N HIS A 158 3.12 -3.01 25.23
CA HIS A 158 4.11 -1.95 25.34
C HIS A 158 4.69 -2.03 26.76
N PRO A 159 5.98 -2.32 26.98
CA PRO A 159 6.58 -2.01 28.27
C PRO A 159 6.59 -0.49 28.35
N ARG A 160 5.59 0.09 29.03
CA ARG A 160 5.68 1.47 29.49
C ARG A 160 7.05 1.59 30.15
N ARG A 161 7.91 2.45 29.61
CA ARG A 161 9.12 2.88 30.31
C ARG A 161 8.66 3.48 31.63
N LEU A 162 8.68 2.69 32.70
CA LEU A 162 8.66 3.19 34.06
C LEU A 162 9.95 3.98 34.22
N GLY A 163 9.85 5.30 34.06
CA GLY A 163 10.84 6.22 34.59
C GLY A 163 10.83 6.12 36.11
N ALA A 164 11.53 5.12 36.64
CA ALA A 164 11.98 5.15 38.03
C ALA A 164 13.10 6.17 38.09
N GLY A 165 12.75 7.40 38.48
CA GLY A 165 13.71 8.40 38.90
C GLY A 165 14.58 7.83 40.01
N LEU A 166 15.84 7.60 39.70
CA LEU A 166 16.86 7.36 40.71
C LEU A 166 17.12 8.71 41.39
N ARG A 167 16.54 8.86 42.59
CA ARG A 167 16.96 9.89 43.54
C ARG A 167 18.39 9.56 43.98
N ALA A 168 19.29 10.51 43.80
CA ALA A 168 20.49 10.68 44.62
C ALA A 168 20.21 11.84 45.59
#